data_AF-A0A0L8H8B9-F1
#
_entry.id   AF-A0A0L8H8B9-F1
#
_cell.length_a   1.000
_cell.length_b   1.000
_cell.length_c   1.000
_cell.angle_alpha   90.00
_cell.angle_beta   90.00
_cell.angle_gamma   90.00
#
_symmetry.space_group_name_H-M   'P 1'
#
loop_
_entity.id
_entity.type
_entity.pdbx_description
1 polymer ?
#
loop_
_entity_poly.entity_id
_entity_poly.type
_entity_poly.pdbx_seq_one_letter_code
_entity_poly.pdbx_strand_id
1 'polypeptide(L)'
;MGDNSQLSLNHKLAALKEKSSNQNNENKYGYNSSTNSPSTDKILLEPYNYISQIPGKQFRTRLTQAFNHWLNIPDTLLHNISEITQMLHNASLLIDDIEDNSKLRRGIP
;
A
#
# COMPACT_ATOMS: atom_id res chain seq x y z
N MET A 1 -55.41 -38.98 0.18
CA MET A 1 -55.18 -37.55 -0.14
C MET A 1 -53.70 -37.26 0.06
N GLY A 2 -52.94 -37.14 -1.03
CA GLY A 2 -51.50 -36.86 -0.98
C GLY A 2 -51.24 -35.39 -0.65
N ASP A 3 -50.31 -35.17 0.26
CA ASP A 3 -50.04 -33.91 0.94
C ASP A 3 -49.36 -32.89 0.00
N ASN A 4 -50.09 -31.86 -0.41
CA ASN A 4 -49.62 -30.76 -1.27
C ASN A 4 -48.68 -29.76 -0.52
N SER A 5 -48.37 -30.01 0.75
CA SER A 5 -47.46 -29.18 1.54
C SER A 5 -45.99 -29.29 1.10
N GLN A 6 -45.57 -30.45 0.57
CA GLN A 6 -44.17 -30.73 0.18
C GLN A 6 -43.76 -30.03 -1.14
N LEU A 7 -44.68 -29.88 -2.09
CA LEU A 7 -44.42 -29.19 -3.38
C LEU A 7 -44.23 -27.67 -3.19
N SER A 8 -44.98 -27.06 -2.27
CA SER A 8 -44.85 -25.64 -1.89
C SER A 8 -43.51 -25.35 -1.18
N LEU A 9 -43.03 -26.31 -0.38
CA LEU A 9 -41.75 -26.22 0.31
C LEU A 9 -40.56 -26.25 -0.67
N ASN A 10 -40.63 -27.11 -1.69
CA ASN A 10 -39.58 -27.22 -2.71
C ASN A 10 -39.49 -25.97 -3.61
N HIS A 11 -40.62 -25.35 -3.93
CA HIS A 11 -40.63 -24.09 -4.69
C HIS A 11 -40.11 -22.90 -3.86
N LYS A 12 -40.41 -22.86 -2.55
CA LYS A 12 -39.81 -21.88 -1.62
C LYS A 12 -38.30 -22.10 -1.42
N LEU A 13 -37.84 -23.36 -1.37
CA LEU A 13 -36.42 -23.71 -1.26
C LEU A 13 -35.63 -23.35 -2.53
N ALA A 14 -36.23 -23.49 -3.72
CA ALA A 14 -35.63 -23.06 -4.98
C ALA A 14 -35.49 -21.53 -5.06
N ALA A 15 -36.54 -20.78 -4.68
CA ALA A 15 -36.49 -19.31 -4.62
C ALA A 15 -35.52 -18.78 -3.55
N LEU A 16 -35.29 -19.53 -2.46
CA LEU A 16 -34.26 -19.23 -1.47
C LEU A 16 -32.85 -19.56 -1.98
N LYS A 17 -32.66 -20.61 -2.78
CA LYS A 17 -31.38 -20.92 -3.45
C LYS A 17 -31.01 -19.90 -4.55
N GLU A 18 -31.99 -19.39 -5.29
CA GLU A 18 -31.75 -18.32 -6.27
C GLU A 18 -31.44 -16.97 -5.59
N LYS A 19 -32.08 -16.66 -4.45
CA LYS A 19 -31.73 -15.47 -3.64
C LYS A 19 -30.34 -15.54 -2.98
N SER A 20 -29.81 -16.73 -2.70
CA SER A 20 -28.45 -16.90 -2.19
C SER A 20 -27.36 -16.74 -3.25
N SER A 21 -27.70 -16.76 -4.54
CA SER A 21 -26.72 -16.65 -5.64
C SER A 21 -26.56 -15.21 -6.15
N ASN A 22 -27.27 -14.24 -5.57
CA ASN A 22 -27.35 -12.89 -6.12
C ASN A 22 -27.20 -11.78 -5.07
N GLN A 23 -26.16 -11.89 -4.23
CA GLN A 23 -25.57 -10.74 -3.56
C GLN A 23 -24.05 -10.83 -3.67
N ASN A 24 -23.43 -9.67 -3.90
CA ASN A 24 -21.98 -9.40 -3.98
C ASN A 24 -21.40 -9.23 -5.40
N ASN A 25 -22.15 -8.60 -6.29
CA ASN A 25 -21.58 -7.78 -7.36
C ASN A 25 -21.75 -6.30 -6.96
N GLU A 26 -20.83 -5.81 -6.15
CA GLU A 26 -20.42 -4.39 -6.03
C GLU A 26 -19.45 -4.30 -4.85
N ASN A 27 -18.19 -4.66 -5.10
CA ASN A 27 -17.01 -4.26 -4.31
C ASN A 27 -15.75 -4.74 -5.06
N LYS A 28 -15.51 -4.20 -6.25
CA LYS A 28 -14.30 -4.51 -7.05
C LYS A 28 -13.02 -3.92 -6.43
N TYR A 29 -13.16 -2.99 -5.47
CA TYR A 29 -12.08 -2.46 -4.65
C TYR A 29 -12.58 -2.33 -3.20
N GLY A 30 -12.71 -3.45 -2.50
CA GLY A 30 -13.07 -3.47 -1.09
C GLY A 30 -11.93 -2.95 -0.21
N TYR A 31 -11.82 -1.63 -0.04
CA TYR A 31 -11.11 -1.06 1.11
C TYR A 31 -12.00 -1.21 2.34
N ASN A 32 -11.92 -2.38 3.00
CA ASN A 32 -12.40 -2.52 4.36
C ASN A 32 -11.48 -1.71 5.28
N SER A 33 -11.98 -0.58 5.77
CA SER A 33 -11.24 0.41 6.56
C SER A 33 -10.87 -0.05 7.99
N SER A 34 -10.53 -1.32 8.23
CA SER A 34 -10.19 -1.79 9.59
C SER A 34 -9.13 -2.91 9.70
N THR A 35 -8.26 -3.12 8.71
CA THR A 35 -7.15 -4.08 8.89
C THR A 35 -5.79 -3.44 8.61
N ASN A 36 -5.31 -2.63 9.55
CA ASN A 36 -3.87 -2.45 9.77
C ASN A 36 -3.29 -3.79 10.29
N SER A 37 -3.40 -4.85 9.49
CA SER A 37 -2.74 -6.11 9.80
C SER A 37 -1.28 -5.99 9.34
N PRO A 38 -0.31 -6.48 10.11
CA PRO A 38 1.10 -6.45 9.72
C PRO A 38 1.38 -7.05 8.32
N SER A 39 0.51 -7.94 7.85
CA SER A 39 0.54 -8.49 6.50
C SER A 39 0.25 -7.45 5.40
N THR A 40 -0.68 -6.53 5.63
CA THR A 40 -1.07 -5.50 4.67
C THR A 40 0.01 -4.44 4.55
N ASP A 41 0.54 -3.95 5.67
CA ASP A 41 1.63 -2.98 5.68
C ASP A 41 2.88 -3.51 4.98
N LYS A 42 3.19 -4.80 5.19
CA LYS A 42 4.31 -5.45 4.51
C LYS A 42 4.15 -5.43 2.98
N ILE A 43 2.95 -5.73 2.48
CA ILE A 43 2.67 -5.72 1.04
C ILE A 43 2.74 -4.29 0.50
N LEU A 44 2.12 -3.33 1.18
CA LEU A 44 2.10 -1.93 0.74
C LEU A 44 3.49 -1.28 0.71
N LEU A 45 4.34 -1.60 1.68
CA LEU A 45 5.67 -1.00 1.81
C LEU A 45 6.76 -1.73 1.02
N GLU A 46 6.47 -2.88 0.40
CA GLU A 46 7.48 -3.68 -0.30
C GLU A 46 8.23 -2.89 -1.40
N PRO A 47 7.56 -2.12 -2.30
CA PRO A 47 8.26 -1.33 -3.31
C PRO A 47 9.17 -0.27 -2.70
N TYR A 48 8.70 0.38 -1.63
CA TYR A 48 9.46 1.39 -0.90
C TYR A 48 10.67 0.78 -0.18
N ASN A 49 10.50 -0.38 0.44
CA ASN A 49 11.57 -1.11 1.12
C ASN A 49 12.63 -1.59 0.13
N TYR A 50 12.23 -2.00 -1.07
CA TYR A 50 13.14 -2.38 -2.15
C TYR A 50 14.04 -1.20 -2.56
N ILE A 51 13.46 -0.07 -2.96
CA ILE A 51 14.25 1.09 -3.43
C ILE A 51 15.12 1.70 -2.32
N SER A 52 14.67 1.60 -1.06
CA SER A 52 15.41 2.13 0.09
C SER A 52 16.68 1.35 0.41
N GLN A 53 16.76 0.07 0.02
CA GLN A 53 17.96 -0.76 0.19
C GLN A 53 19.06 -0.43 -0.82
N ILE A 54 18.72 0.25 -1.91
CA ILE A 54 19.68 0.61 -2.94
C ILE A 54 20.51 1.80 -2.42
N PRO A 55 21.83 1.68 -2.26
CA PRO A 55 22.64 2.76 -1.75
C PRO A 55 22.62 3.95 -2.72
N GLY A 56 22.45 5.15 -2.17
CA GLY A 56 22.55 6.41 -2.91
C GLY A 56 23.92 7.06 -2.75
N LYS A 57 24.11 8.23 -3.36
CA LYS A 57 25.32 9.05 -3.19
C LYS A 57 25.41 9.75 -1.83
N GLN A 58 24.44 9.55 -0.93
CA GLN A 58 24.33 10.18 0.39
C GLN A 58 24.50 11.71 0.39
N PHE A 59 24.19 12.37 -0.73
CA PHE A 59 24.38 13.81 -0.91
C PHE A 59 23.54 14.62 0.07
N ARG A 60 22.28 14.22 0.28
CA ARG A 60 21.34 14.91 1.17
C ARG A 60 21.82 14.92 2.62
N THR A 61 22.30 13.79 3.14
CA THR A 61 22.83 13.72 4.51
C THR A 61 24.00 14.68 4.70
N ARG A 62 24.94 14.74 3.73
CA ARG A 62 26.07 15.67 3.77
C ARG A 62 25.62 17.12 3.69
N LEU A 63 24.63 17.41 2.85
CA LEU A 63 24.07 18.75 2.70
C LEU A 63 23.38 19.21 4.00
N THR A 64 22.58 18.34 4.61
CA THR A 64 21.92 18.58 5.91
C THR A 64 22.94 18.86 7.00
N GLN A 65 24.02 18.07 7.08
CA GLN A 65 25.13 18.32 8.00
C GLN A 65 25.82 19.66 7.75
N ALA A 66 26.09 19.99 6.48
CA ALA A 66 26.73 21.24 6.11
C ALA A 66 25.91 22.46 6.52
N PHE A 67 24.59 22.44 6.28
CA PHE A 67 23.70 23.51 6.75
C PHE A 67 23.62 23.59 8.27
N ASN A 68 23.76 22.45 8.97
CA ASN A 68 23.72 22.45 10.42
C ASN A 68 24.87 23.23 11.07
N HIS A 69 25.98 23.47 10.36
CA HIS A 69 27.05 24.34 10.84
C HIS A 69 26.58 25.78 11.15
N TRP A 70 25.55 26.26 10.44
CA TRP A 70 24.96 27.58 10.69
C TRP A 70 23.70 27.50 11.56
N LEU A 71 22.89 26.45 11.38
CA LEU A 71 21.58 26.36 12.02
C LEU A 71 21.62 25.81 13.45
N ASN A 72 22.68 25.07 13.83
CA ASN A 72 22.88 24.51 15.18
C ASN A 72 21.65 23.75 15.71
N ILE A 73 21.05 22.91 14.87
CA ILE A 73 19.90 22.06 15.20
C ILE A 73 20.38 20.88 16.05
N PRO A 74 19.65 20.51 17.13
CA PRO A 74 19.93 19.30 17.92
C PRO A 74 19.94 18.02 17.06
N ASP A 75 20.84 17.10 17.37
CA ASP A 75 21.07 15.89 16.57
C ASP A 75 19.81 15.04 16.36
N THR A 76 18.94 14.94 17.38
CA THR A 76 17.68 14.20 17.28
C THR A 76 16.77 14.78 16.20
N LEU A 77 16.68 16.10 16.11
CA LEU A 77 15.86 16.77 15.08
C LEU A 77 16.54 16.68 13.72
N LEU A 78 17.86 16.82 13.65
CA LEU A 78 18.63 16.68 12.42
C LEU A 78 18.49 15.27 11.81
N HIS A 79 18.48 14.25 12.67
CA HIS A 79 18.23 12.86 12.28
C HIS A 79 16.83 12.71 11.70
N ASN A 80 15.80 13.19 12.39
CA ASN A 80 14.42 13.12 11.89
C ASN A 80 14.24 13.85 10.55
N ILE A 81 14.85 15.03 10.38
CA ILE A 81 14.82 15.77 9.11
C ILE A 81 15.50 14.94 8.00
N SER A 82 16.63 14.31 8.31
CA SER A 82 17.36 13.48 7.36
C SER A 82 16.55 12.25 6.92
N GLU A 83 15.91 11.56 7.87
CA GLU A 83 15.03 10.42 7.61
C GLU A 83 13.83 10.83 6.74
N ILE A 84 13.11 11.89 7.12
CA ILE A 84 11.96 12.39 6.34
C ILE A 84 12.37 12.76 4.92
N THR A 85 13.49 13.48 4.76
CA THR A 85 13.98 13.87 3.43
C THR A 85 14.37 12.66 2.60
N GLN A 86 14.94 11.63 3.22
CA GLN A 86 15.27 10.37 2.55
C GLN A 86 14.02 9.61 2.12
N MET A 87 12.98 9.59 2.97
CA MET A 87 11.68 8.99 2.63
C MET A 87 11.03 9.68 1.44
N LEU A 88 10.93 11.02 1.48
CA LEU A 88 10.32 11.81 0.41
C LEU A 88 11.05 11.61 -0.92
N HIS A 89 12.38 11.57 -0.89
CA HIS A 89 13.15 11.31 -2.10
C HIS A 89 12.92 9.92 -2.68
N ASN A 90 12.91 8.87 -1.85
CA ASN A 90 12.66 7.51 -2.34
C ASN A 90 11.24 7.37 -2.89
N ALA A 91 10.26 8.00 -2.23
CA ALA A 91 8.88 8.05 -2.70
C ALA A 91 8.77 8.76 -4.07
N SER A 92 9.44 9.92 -4.23
CA SER A 92 9.42 10.63 -5.52
C SER A 92 10.01 9.77 -6.63
N LEU A 93 11.14 9.10 -6.40
CA LEU A 93 11.77 8.23 -7.40
C LEU A 93 10.83 7.11 -7.90
N LEU A 94 10.07 6.49 -6.99
CA LEU A 94 9.11 5.45 -7.37
C LEU A 94 8.02 5.97 -8.31
N ILE A 95 7.52 7.17 -8.03
CA ILE A 95 6.50 7.81 -8.86
C ILE A 95 7.11 8.23 -10.20
N ASP A 96 8.28 8.88 -10.18
CA ASP A 96 9.01 9.29 -11.38
C ASP A 96 9.28 8.08 -12.29
N ASP A 97 9.68 6.93 -11.73
CA ASP A 97 9.95 5.71 -12.51
C ASP A 97 8.71 5.21 -13.27
N ILE A 98 7.52 5.37 -12.69
CA ILE A 98 6.25 5.02 -13.32
C ILE A 98 5.89 6.05 -14.39
N GLU A 99 5.98 7.35 -14.07
CA GLU A 99 5.64 8.45 -14.96
C GLU A 99 6.52 8.47 -16.21
N ASP A 100 7.81 8.19 -16.05
CA ASP A 100 8.80 8.16 -17.14
C ASP A 100 8.84 6.81 -17.88
N ASN A 101 8.09 5.79 -17.43
CA ASN A 101 8.19 4.40 -17.89
C ASN A 101 9.66 3.90 -17.86
N SER A 102 10.35 4.24 -16.78
CA SER A 102 11.75 3.88 -16.55
C SER A 102 11.87 2.39 -16.27
N LYS A 103 12.77 1.71 -16.99
CA LYS A 103 13.02 0.28 -16.80
C LYS A 103 14.09 -0.04 -15.76
N LEU A 104 14.88 0.97 -15.38
CA LEU A 104 16.03 0.82 -14.52
C LEU A 104 16.18 2.05 -13.63
N ARG A 105 16.39 1.81 -12.33
CA ARG A 105 16.78 2.83 -11.36
C ARG A 105 18.10 2.43 -10.73
N ARG A 106 19.12 3.29 -10.86
CA ARG A 106 20.50 3.03 -10.36
C ARG A 106 21.11 1.72 -10.89
N GLY A 107 20.72 1.31 -12.10
CA GLY A 107 21.26 0.12 -12.77
C GLY A 107 20.57 -1.19 -12.38
N ILE A 108 19.51 -1.15 -11.57
CA ILE A 108 18.66 -2.30 -11.27
C ILE A 108 17.22 -2.04 -11.72
N PRO A 109 16.42 -3.10 -11.98
CA PRO A 109 15.01 -2.96 -12.37
C PRO A 109 14.17 -2.18 -11.37
#